data_AF-A0A0P0SDX6-F1
#
_entry.id   AF-A0A0P0SDX6-F1
#
_cell.length_a   1.000
_cell.length_b   1.000
_cell.length_c   1.000
_cell.angle_alpha   90.00
_cell.angle_beta   90.00
_cell.angle_gamma   90.00
#
_symmetry.space_group_name_H-M   'P 1'
#
loop_
_entity.id
_entity.type
_entity.pdbx_description
1 polymer ?
#
loop_
_entity_poly.entity_id
_entity_poly.type
_entity_poly.pdbx_seq_one_letter_code
_entity_poly.pdbx_strand_id
1 'polypeptide(L)'
;MGVSNDPGQQGPPQYYRPGPSSGAYPQYPQNPYPQGWTPGMQPAPYPQQAPDQAGQAGQAPQWNTAGGWGPAPSGGGKVVRPRQVLTGLILLIAATVPFLVMGITTMFLTVDDALLDESGIPRDQLDQAMAQAGITMDQLTQLFRVMGGIFLVLALVYAALAVVAFLGRPGARLTVAILTGVYGLPLLLIMASSLPLFAVLVVAVASAGVVMLYSRPANEWYASRKVGAAQRPA
;
A
#
# COMPACT_ATOMS: atom_id res chain seq x y z
N MET A 1 64.56 26.67 18.55
CA MET A 1 63.84 27.88 18.99
C MET A 1 63.11 28.41 17.77
N GLY A 2 61.80 28.57 17.69
CA GLY A 2 60.72 28.38 18.63
C GLY A 2 59.42 28.08 17.85
N VAL A 3 58.49 27.44 18.55
CA VAL A 3 57.14 27.08 18.12
C VAL A 3 56.25 28.32 18.25
N SER A 4 55.36 28.56 17.29
CA SER A 4 54.21 29.45 17.48
C SER A 4 53.01 28.86 16.74
N ASN A 5 52.23 28.08 17.50
CA ASN A 5 50.85 27.74 17.18
C ASN A 5 50.00 28.96 17.54
N ASP A 6 49.20 29.45 16.60
CA ASP A 6 48.23 30.53 16.83
C ASP A 6 46.81 29.94 16.85
N PRO A 7 46.21 29.68 18.02
CA PRO A 7 44.85 29.22 18.15
C PRO A 7 43.93 30.42 18.40
N GLY A 8 43.30 30.95 17.35
CA GLY A 8 42.21 31.91 17.59
C GLY A 8 41.79 32.72 16.39
N GLN A 9 40.92 32.17 15.55
CA GLN A 9 39.86 32.96 14.92
C GLN A 9 38.60 32.09 14.76
N GLN A 10 37.82 32.00 15.84
CA GLN A 10 36.42 31.61 15.79
C GLN A 10 35.63 32.81 15.24
N GLY A 11 35.17 32.70 13.99
CA GLY A 11 34.27 33.68 13.39
C GLY A 11 32.90 33.69 14.09
N PRO A 12 32.18 34.83 14.08
CA PRO A 12 30.88 34.95 14.74
C PRO A 12 29.79 34.09 14.07
N PRO A 13 28.81 33.58 14.84
CA PRO A 13 27.73 32.75 14.33
C PRO A 13 26.83 33.54 13.36
N GLN A 14 26.73 33.06 12.12
CA GLN A 14 25.81 33.56 11.11
C GLN A 14 24.36 33.23 11.53
N TYR A 15 23.62 34.25 11.97
CA TYR A 15 22.19 34.17 12.23
C TYR A 15 21.43 33.96 10.91
N TYR A 16 20.81 32.80 10.74
CA TYR A 16 19.92 32.52 9.62
C TYR A 16 18.68 33.42 9.71
N ARG A 17 18.50 34.28 8.71
CA ARG A 17 17.36 35.19 8.55
C ARG A 17 16.17 34.41 7.98
N PRO A 18 15.06 34.20 8.72
CA PRO A 18 13.86 33.58 8.16
C PRO A 18 13.22 34.53 7.16
N GLY A 19 13.07 34.07 5.91
CA GLY A 19 12.31 34.78 4.88
C GLY A 19 10.79 34.75 5.17
N PRO A 20 10.00 35.59 4.49
CA PRO A 20 8.56 35.70 4.73
C PRO A 20 7.83 34.43 4.33
N SER A 21 7.27 33.70 5.31
CA SER A 21 6.41 32.55 5.09
C SER A 21 4.99 33.03 4.74
N SER A 22 4.68 33.06 3.45
CA SER A 22 3.32 33.13 2.95
C SER A 22 2.72 31.71 2.94
N GLY A 23 1.93 31.34 3.95
CA GLY A 23 1.23 30.06 3.93
C GLY A 23 0.47 29.73 5.20
N ALA A 24 -0.82 30.05 5.20
CA ALA A 24 -1.89 29.68 6.13
C ALA A 24 -1.57 28.57 7.16
N TYR A 25 -1.37 29.00 8.41
CA TYR A 25 -1.46 28.11 9.57
C TYR A 25 -2.95 27.82 9.89
N PRO A 26 -3.32 26.58 10.21
CA PRO A 26 -4.63 26.31 10.80
C PRO A 26 -4.71 26.97 12.18
N GLN A 27 -5.64 27.92 12.33
CA GLN A 27 -6.06 28.46 13.63
C GLN A 27 -6.55 27.31 14.50
N TYR A 28 -5.82 27.03 15.58
CA TYR A 28 -6.35 26.19 16.65
C TYR A 28 -7.41 26.99 17.45
N PRO A 29 -8.49 26.34 17.93
CA PRO A 29 -9.47 26.96 18.79
C PRO A 29 -8.80 27.50 20.06
N GLN A 30 -8.97 28.79 20.28
CA GLN A 30 -8.51 29.51 21.45
C GLN A 30 -9.31 29.01 22.66
N ASN A 31 -8.64 28.33 23.59
CA ASN A 31 -9.25 27.84 24.81
C ASN A 31 -9.62 29.06 25.69
N PRO A 32 -10.91 29.28 26.02
CA PRO A 32 -11.32 30.42 26.84
C PRO A 32 -10.87 30.19 28.28
N TYR A 33 -9.88 30.95 28.73
CA TYR A 33 -9.56 31.06 30.15
C TYR A 33 -10.73 31.74 30.88
N PRO A 34 -11.15 31.24 32.05
CA PRO A 34 -12.16 31.91 32.87
C PRO A 34 -11.61 33.24 33.41
N GLN A 35 -12.35 34.31 33.11
CA GLN A 35 -12.18 35.63 33.71
C GLN A 35 -12.38 35.54 35.24
N GLY A 36 -11.36 35.94 35.99
CA GLY A 36 -11.44 36.02 37.45
C GLY A 36 -10.08 36.22 38.10
N TRP A 37 -9.33 37.24 37.69
CA TRP A 37 -8.12 37.66 38.39
C TRP A 37 -8.39 38.95 39.18
N THR A 38 -8.55 38.79 40.48
CA THR A 38 -8.62 39.87 41.48
C THR A 38 -7.21 40.07 42.08
N PRO A 39 -6.63 41.27 42.07
CA PRO A 39 -5.31 41.53 42.65
C PRO A 39 -5.42 41.52 44.20
N GLY A 40 -4.78 40.54 44.86
CA GLY A 40 -4.62 40.60 46.33
C GLY A 40 -4.52 39.30 47.11
N MET A 41 -4.67 38.12 46.48
CA MET A 41 -4.58 36.85 47.21
C MET A 41 -3.19 36.20 47.09
N GLN A 42 -2.65 35.89 48.27
CA GLN A 42 -1.41 35.17 48.54
C GLN A 42 -1.39 33.82 47.78
N PRO A 43 -0.26 33.45 47.14
CA PRO A 43 -0.19 32.25 46.31
C PRO A 43 -0.44 30.98 47.14
N ALA A 44 -1.41 30.18 46.70
CA ALA A 44 -1.69 28.87 47.28
C ALA A 44 -0.52 27.90 46.99
N PRO A 45 -0.23 26.95 47.92
CA PRO A 45 0.83 25.97 47.73
C PRO A 45 0.58 25.10 46.50
N TYR A 46 1.62 24.90 45.69
CA TYR A 46 1.60 24.02 44.53
C TYR A 46 1.06 22.63 44.90
N PRO A 47 0.06 22.10 44.17
CA PRO A 47 -0.30 20.69 44.32
C PRO A 47 0.84 19.84 43.80
N GLN A 48 1.38 19.02 44.70
CA GLN A 48 2.39 18.01 44.45
C GLN A 48 1.78 16.95 43.53
N GLN A 49 2.21 16.92 42.27
CA GLN A 49 1.78 15.93 41.29
C GLN A 49 2.15 14.53 41.77
N ALA A 50 1.12 13.70 41.96
CA ALA A 50 1.24 12.28 42.22
C ALA A 50 1.82 11.55 40.99
N PRO A 51 2.65 10.51 41.19
CA PRO A 51 3.11 9.67 40.10
C PRO A 51 2.01 8.69 39.71
N ASP A 52 1.19 9.06 38.73
CA ASP A 52 0.21 8.15 38.13
C ASP A 52 0.92 7.10 37.27
N GLN A 53 1.12 5.94 37.89
CA GLN A 53 1.35 4.66 37.23
C GLN A 53 0.03 4.11 36.66
N ALA A 54 0.16 3.44 35.52
CA ALA A 54 -0.78 2.49 34.92
C ALA A 54 -1.98 3.05 34.13
N GLY A 55 -1.90 2.92 32.80
CA GLY A 55 -3.09 2.77 31.96
C GLY A 55 -3.22 3.69 30.74
N GLN A 56 -2.20 3.81 29.88
CA GLN A 56 -2.41 4.35 28.52
C GLN A 56 -2.02 3.35 27.44
N ALA A 57 -2.94 2.42 27.20
CA ALA A 57 -3.11 1.83 25.88
C ALA A 57 -3.93 2.83 25.04
N GLY A 58 -3.31 3.57 24.13
CA GLY A 58 -4.09 4.33 23.13
C GLY A 58 -3.48 5.55 22.45
N GLN A 59 -2.29 6.04 22.84
CA GLN A 59 -1.66 7.11 22.07
C GLN A 59 -0.78 6.52 20.97
N ALA A 60 -1.34 6.41 19.77
CA ALA A 60 -0.55 6.24 18.56
C ALA A 60 0.47 7.40 18.49
N PRO A 61 1.76 7.13 18.21
CA PRO A 61 2.75 8.19 18.08
C PRO A 61 2.33 9.17 16.98
N GLN A 62 1.95 10.39 17.36
CA GLN A 62 1.65 11.47 16.44
C GLN A 62 2.97 12.01 15.88
N TRP A 63 3.53 11.31 14.89
CA TRP A 63 4.70 11.75 14.15
C TRP A 63 4.32 12.91 13.23
N ASN A 64 4.45 14.12 13.77
CA ASN A 64 4.31 15.36 13.03
C ASN A 64 5.44 15.45 11.98
N THR A 65 5.23 14.85 10.81
CA THR A 65 6.15 14.90 9.66
C THR A 65 5.79 15.99 8.65
N ALA A 66 4.85 16.88 9.00
CA ALA A 66 4.53 18.03 8.18
C ALA A 66 5.59 19.14 8.37
N GLY A 67 6.64 19.12 7.53
CA GLY A 67 7.35 20.33 7.11
C GLY A 67 8.76 20.59 7.63
N GLY A 68 9.36 19.72 8.44
CA GLY A 68 10.69 19.96 9.00
C GLY A 68 11.80 19.23 8.25
N TRP A 69 12.77 19.97 7.71
CA TRP A 69 14.14 19.50 7.36
C TRP A 69 14.94 19.11 8.63
N GLY A 70 14.30 18.43 9.57
CA GLY A 70 14.89 18.00 10.84
C GLY A 70 15.53 16.62 10.72
N PRO A 71 16.64 16.36 11.42
CA PRO A 71 17.27 15.05 11.44
C PRO A 71 16.28 13.98 11.90
N ALA A 72 16.24 12.86 11.16
CA ALA A 72 15.35 11.75 11.47
C ALA A 72 15.61 11.28 12.93
N PRO A 73 14.57 11.20 13.77
CA PRO A 73 14.74 10.82 15.17
C PRO A 73 15.33 9.41 15.25
N SER A 74 16.53 9.31 15.83
CA SER A 74 17.35 8.10 15.95
C SER A 74 16.84 7.11 17.02
N GLY A 75 15.56 7.19 17.38
CA GLY A 75 14.93 6.27 18.32
C GLY A 75 14.65 4.95 17.63
N GLY A 76 15.54 3.97 17.79
CA GLY A 76 15.47 2.61 17.24
C GLY A 76 14.31 1.73 17.75
N GLY A 77 13.15 2.33 18.04
CA GLY A 77 11.94 1.60 18.38
C GLY A 77 11.48 0.73 17.21
N LYS A 78 11.09 -0.50 17.50
CA LYS A 78 10.47 -1.42 16.53
C LYS A 78 9.20 -0.79 15.99
N VAL A 79 9.24 -0.22 14.78
CA VAL A 79 8.06 0.35 14.12
C VAL A 79 7.02 -0.76 13.92
N VAL A 80 5.89 -0.65 14.62
CA VAL A 80 4.78 -1.60 14.52
C VAL A 80 4.16 -1.51 13.13
N ARG A 81 3.85 -2.65 12.53
CA ARG A 81 3.24 -2.70 11.20
C ARG A 81 1.78 -2.21 11.27
N PRO A 82 1.37 -1.23 10.45
CA PRO A 82 0.01 -0.74 10.44
C PRO A 82 -0.95 -1.81 9.91
N ARG A 83 -2.17 -1.86 10.48
CA ARG A 83 -3.22 -2.82 10.08
C ARG A 83 -3.58 -2.68 8.60
N GLN A 84 -3.50 -1.48 8.04
CA GLN A 84 -3.79 -1.18 6.64
C GLN A 84 -2.90 -1.97 5.67
N VAL A 85 -1.62 -2.20 6.03
CA VAL A 85 -0.71 -3.01 5.21
C VAL A 85 -1.11 -4.48 5.22
N LEU A 86 -1.61 -4.99 6.36
CA LEU A 86 -2.15 -6.35 6.46
C LEU A 86 -3.47 -6.50 5.71
N THR A 87 -4.41 -5.56 5.89
CA THR A 87 -5.68 -5.55 5.15
C THR A 87 -5.43 -5.45 3.64
N GLY A 88 -4.51 -4.59 3.21
CA GLY A 88 -4.10 -4.48 1.81
C GLY A 88 -3.58 -5.80 1.25
N LEU A 89 -2.72 -6.51 2.00
CA LEU A 89 -2.25 -7.85 1.62
C LEU A 89 -3.42 -8.83 1.45
N ILE A 90 -4.31 -8.92 2.44
CA ILE A 90 -5.43 -9.86 2.42
C ILE A 90 -6.33 -9.61 1.20
N LEU A 91 -6.66 -8.34 0.91
CA LEU A 91 -7.46 -7.97 -0.25
C LEU A 91 -6.77 -8.33 -1.57
N LEU A 92 -5.47 -8.07 -1.69
CA LEU A 92 -4.71 -8.41 -2.89
C LEU A 92 -4.64 -9.93 -3.11
N ILE A 93 -4.45 -10.72 -2.06
CA ILE A 93 -4.46 -12.19 -2.14
C ILE A 93 -5.87 -12.69 -2.48
N ALA A 94 -6.91 -12.17 -1.82
CA ALA A 94 -8.30 -12.51 -2.11
C ALA A 94 -8.65 -12.25 -3.58
N ALA A 95 -8.18 -11.14 -4.16
CA ALA A 95 -8.38 -10.83 -5.58
C ALA A 95 -7.72 -11.83 -6.52
N THR A 96 -6.68 -12.57 -6.10
CA THR A 96 -6.05 -13.62 -6.93
C THR A 96 -6.80 -14.94 -6.93
N VAL A 97 -7.62 -15.20 -5.91
CA VAL A 97 -8.28 -16.51 -5.73
C VAL A 97 -9.14 -16.90 -6.95
N PRO A 98 -9.98 -16.02 -7.53
CA PRO A 98 -10.77 -16.41 -8.69
C PRO A 98 -9.92 -16.75 -9.92
N PHE A 99 -8.77 -16.08 -10.10
CA PHE A 99 -7.85 -16.38 -11.19
C PHE A 99 -7.08 -17.68 -10.98
N LEU A 100 -6.74 -18.00 -9.72
CA LEU A 100 -6.14 -19.30 -9.40
C LEU A 100 -7.14 -20.42 -9.70
N VAL A 101 -8.38 -20.29 -9.24
CA VAL A 101 -9.44 -21.27 -9.51
C VAL A 101 -9.69 -21.40 -11.00
N MET A 102 -9.93 -20.29 -11.70
CA MET A 102 -10.15 -20.28 -13.15
C MET A 102 -8.95 -20.85 -13.91
N GLY A 103 -7.74 -20.41 -13.62
CA GLY A 103 -6.52 -20.89 -14.27
C GLY A 103 -6.31 -22.40 -14.09
N ILE A 104 -6.50 -22.91 -12.87
CA ILE A 104 -6.43 -24.35 -12.57
C ILE A 104 -7.55 -25.09 -13.31
N THR A 105 -8.80 -24.64 -13.19
CA THR A 105 -9.94 -25.29 -13.83
C THR A 105 -9.74 -25.35 -15.35
N THR A 106 -9.42 -24.23 -16.00
CA THR A 106 -9.20 -24.17 -17.45
C THR A 106 -7.99 -25.01 -17.89
N MET A 107 -6.95 -25.14 -17.06
CA MET A 107 -5.78 -25.99 -17.36
C MET A 107 -6.12 -27.48 -17.37
N PHE A 108 -7.07 -27.91 -16.54
CA PHE A 108 -7.50 -29.31 -16.47
C PHE A 108 -8.78 -29.59 -17.26
N LEU A 109 -9.42 -28.56 -17.80
CA LEU A 109 -10.64 -28.68 -18.57
C LEU A 109 -10.37 -29.43 -19.88
N THR A 110 -11.19 -30.44 -20.14
CA THR A 110 -11.28 -31.12 -21.43
C THR A 110 -12.55 -30.63 -22.10
N VAL A 111 -12.44 -30.14 -23.33
CA VAL A 111 -13.61 -29.66 -24.08
C VAL A 111 -14.28 -30.88 -24.71
N ASP A 112 -15.38 -31.32 -24.13
CA ASP A 112 -16.20 -32.43 -24.60
C ASP A 112 -17.61 -31.98 -25.00
N ASP A 113 -18.37 -32.90 -25.58
CA ASP A 113 -19.74 -32.67 -26.05
C ASP A 113 -20.65 -32.17 -24.91
N ALA A 114 -20.47 -32.72 -23.70
CA ALA A 114 -21.25 -32.35 -22.52
C ALA A 114 -20.99 -30.89 -22.09
N LEU A 115 -19.74 -30.45 -22.08
CA LEU A 115 -19.40 -29.06 -21.75
C LEU A 115 -19.95 -28.09 -22.80
N LEU A 116 -19.92 -28.46 -24.08
CA LEU A 116 -20.46 -27.62 -25.16
C LEU A 116 -21.97 -27.46 -25.05
N ASP A 117 -22.69 -28.56 -24.76
CA ASP A 117 -24.12 -28.54 -24.49
C ASP A 117 -24.47 -27.68 -23.26
N GLU A 118 -23.70 -27.79 -22.16
CA GLU A 118 -23.88 -26.97 -20.97
C GLU A 118 -23.60 -25.49 -21.23
N SER A 119 -22.61 -25.19 -22.08
CA SER A 119 -22.28 -23.81 -22.49
C SER A 119 -23.28 -23.20 -23.47
N GLY A 120 -24.20 -24.01 -24.01
CA GLY A 120 -25.17 -23.59 -25.02
C GLY A 120 -24.56 -23.21 -26.36
N ILE A 121 -23.33 -23.65 -26.65
CA ILE A 121 -22.63 -23.38 -27.92
C ILE A 121 -23.00 -24.49 -28.91
N PRO A 122 -23.72 -24.18 -30.01
CA PRO A 122 -24.08 -25.18 -31.00
C PRO A 122 -22.82 -25.78 -31.65
N ARG A 123 -22.74 -27.11 -31.70
CA ARG A 123 -21.59 -27.86 -32.25
C ARG A 123 -21.27 -27.44 -33.68
N ASP A 124 -22.30 -27.27 -34.50
CA ASP A 124 -22.21 -26.85 -35.89
C ASP A 124 -21.54 -25.47 -36.05
N GLN A 125 -21.85 -24.52 -35.16
CA GLN A 125 -21.23 -23.20 -35.16
C GLN A 125 -19.76 -23.28 -34.73
N LEU A 126 -19.44 -24.08 -33.71
CA LEU A 126 -18.07 -24.28 -33.27
C LEU A 126 -17.23 -24.97 -34.36
N ASP A 127 -17.75 -26.02 -34.97
CA ASP A 127 -17.08 -26.77 -36.05
C ASP A 127 -16.84 -25.86 -37.26
N GLN A 128 -17.80 -25.01 -37.61
CA GLN A 128 -17.64 -24.02 -38.68
C GLN A 128 -16.56 -22.98 -38.33
N ALA A 129 -16.53 -22.48 -37.10
CA ALA A 129 -15.51 -21.54 -36.64
C ALA A 129 -14.11 -22.18 -36.61
N MET A 130 -14.01 -23.44 -36.15
CA MET A 130 -12.77 -24.20 -36.15
C MET A 130 -12.27 -24.47 -37.57
N ALA A 131 -13.17 -24.85 -38.49
CA ALA A 131 -12.85 -25.06 -39.90
C ALA A 131 -12.38 -23.76 -40.58
N GLN A 132 -13.00 -22.62 -40.27
CA GLN A 132 -12.57 -21.31 -40.78
C GLN A 132 -11.21 -20.88 -40.23
N ALA A 133 -10.94 -21.15 -38.95
CA ALA A 133 -9.66 -20.88 -38.32
C ALA A 133 -8.58 -21.93 -38.64
N GLY A 134 -8.95 -23.02 -39.31
CA GLY A 134 -8.04 -24.13 -39.62
C GLY A 134 -7.50 -24.84 -38.39
N ILE A 135 -8.22 -24.80 -37.26
CA ILE A 135 -7.80 -25.39 -35.98
C ILE A 135 -8.55 -26.70 -35.71
N THR A 136 -7.87 -27.65 -35.08
CA THR A 136 -8.47 -28.90 -34.60
C THR A 136 -8.99 -28.77 -33.17
N MET A 137 -9.85 -29.70 -32.74
CA MET A 137 -10.36 -29.74 -31.37
C MET A 137 -9.25 -29.91 -30.31
N ASP A 138 -8.22 -30.69 -30.64
CA ASP A 138 -7.04 -30.86 -29.79
C ASP A 138 -6.28 -29.54 -29.62
N GLN A 139 -6.14 -28.77 -30.72
CA GLN A 139 -5.50 -27.45 -30.68
C GLN A 139 -6.33 -26.45 -29.88
N LEU A 140 -7.66 -26.48 -29.99
CA LEU A 140 -8.55 -25.65 -29.18
C LEU A 140 -8.41 -25.97 -27.69
N THR A 141 -8.42 -27.25 -27.32
CA THR A 141 -8.19 -27.68 -25.93
C THR A 141 -6.81 -27.25 -25.45
N GLN A 142 -5.77 -27.44 -26.27
CA GLN A 142 -4.42 -26.99 -25.93
C GLN A 142 -4.34 -25.47 -25.75
N LEU A 143 -5.04 -24.69 -26.57
CA LEU A 143 -5.13 -23.24 -26.43
C LEU A 143 -5.75 -22.85 -25.08
N PHE A 144 -6.87 -23.45 -24.69
CA PHE A 144 -7.47 -23.22 -23.39
C PHE A 144 -6.51 -23.56 -22.25
N ARG A 145 -5.81 -24.70 -22.34
CA ARG A 145 -4.83 -25.09 -21.31
C ARG A 145 -3.68 -24.10 -21.20
N VAL A 146 -3.16 -23.61 -22.32
CA VAL A 146 -2.10 -22.58 -22.34
C VAL A 146 -2.62 -21.28 -21.73
N MET A 147 -3.83 -20.83 -22.09
CA MET A 147 -4.45 -19.66 -21.50
C MET A 147 -4.66 -19.82 -19.99
N GLY A 148 -5.18 -20.98 -19.54
CA GLY A 148 -5.32 -21.31 -18.13
C GLY A 148 -3.99 -21.27 -17.37
N GLY A 149 -2.94 -21.84 -17.96
CA GLY A 149 -1.58 -21.78 -17.44
C GLY A 149 -1.05 -20.34 -17.32
N ILE A 150 -1.29 -19.49 -18.32
CA ILE A 150 -0.91 -18.07 -18.28
C ILE A 150 -1.64 -17.34 -17.13
N PHE A 151 -2.95 -17.54 -16.99
CA PHE A 151 -3.73 -16.94 -15.90
C PHE A 151 -3.23 -17.41 -14.53
N LEU A 152 -2.92 -18.70 -14.39
CA LEU A 152 -2.37 -19.27 -13.17
C LEU A 152 -1.03 -18.63 -12.80
N VAL A 153 -0.10 -18.54 -13.75
CA VAL A 153 1.22 -17.92 -13.54
C VAL A 153 1.07 -16.44 -13.18
N LEU A 154 0.23 -15.70 -13.90
CA LEU A 154 -0.01 -14.28 -13.62
C LEU A 154 -0.60 -14.08 -12.22
N ALA A 155 -1.55 -14.91 -11.80
CA ALA A 155 -2.13 -14.87 -10.46
C ALA A 155 -1.08 -15.13 -9.37
N LEU A 156 -0.19 -16.11 -9.59
CA LEU A 156 0.91 -16.41 -8.66
C LEU A 156 1.94 -15.27 -8.60
N VAL A 157 2.29 -14.67 -9.74
CA VAL A 157 3.18 -13.50 -9.79
C VAL A 157 2.56 -12.32 -9.06
N TYR A 158 1.26 -12.07 -9.26
CA TYR A 158 0.52 -11.03 -8.57
C TYR A 158 0.51 -11.26 -7.04
N ALA A 159 0.23 -12.49 -6.60
CA ALA A 159 0.26 -12.87 -5.19
C ALA A 159 1.66 -12.70 -4.58
N ALA A 160 2.71 -13.15 -5.30
CA ALA A 160 4.09 -12.98 -4.88
C ALA A 160 4.46 -11.50 -4.74
N LEU A 161 4.08 -10.65 -5.71
CA LEU A 161 4.29 -9.21 -5.64
C LEU A 161 3.54 -8.57 -4.48
N ALA A 162 2.32 -9.02 -4.15
CA ALA A 162 1.57 -8.56 -2.99
C ALA A 162 2.32 -8.89 -1.68
N VAL A 163 2.88 -10.10 -1.55
CA VAL A 163 3.72 -10.49 -0.41
C VAL A 163 5.00 -9.65 -0.37
N VAL A 164 5.67 -9.42 -1.49
CA VAL A 164 6.89 -8.59 -1.55
C VAL A 164 6.60 -7.13 -1.20
N ALA A 165 5.45 -6.59 -1.61
CA ALA A 165 4.98 -5.28 -1.19
C ALA A 165 4.77 -5.27 0.33
N PHE A 166 4.07 -6.26 0.89
CA PHE A 166 3.89 -6.44 2.33
C PHE A 166 5.23 -6.57 3.10
N LEU A 167 6.28 -7.12 2.48
CA LEU A 167 7.63 -7.18 3.05
C LEU A 167 8.36 -5.83 3.06
N GLY A 168 7.74 -4.74 2.59
CA GLY A 168 8.30 -3.39 2.71
C GLY A 168 9.06 -2.90 1.49
N ARG A 169 9.10 -3.65 0.38
CA ARG A 169 9.86 -3.24 -0.81
C ARG A 169 9.09 -2.17 -1.60
N PRO A 170 9.63 -0.95 -1.78
CA PRO A 170 8.90 0.16 -2.40
C PRO A 170 8.58 -0.10 -3.88
N GLY A 171 9.46 -0.77 -4.62
CA GLY A 171 9.24 -1.11 -6.03
C GLY A 171 8.02 -2.01 -6.24
N ALA A 172 7.81 -2.99 -5.35
CA ALA A 172 6.69 -3.94 -5.48
C ALA A 172 5.32 -3.25 -5.34
N ARG A 173 5.19 -2.20 -4.52
CA ARG A 173 3.93 -1.44 -4.41
C ARG A 173 3.54 -0.77 -5.72
N LEU A 174 4.53 -0.19 -6.41
CA LEU A 174 4.30 0.47 -7.69
C LEU A 174 4.01 -0.58 -8.77
N THR A 175 4.77 -1.66 -8.80
CA THR A 175 4.55 -2.76 -9.76
C THR A 175 3.16 -3.36 -9.59
N VAL A 176 2.71 -3.66 -8.36
CA VAL A 176 1.34 -4.17 -8.12
C VAL A 176 0.30 -3.15 -8.59
N ALA A 177 0.45 -1.86 -8.26
CA ALA A 177 -0.52 -0.84 -8.68
C ALA A 177 -0.63 -0.71 -10.21
N ILE A 178 0.51 -0.71 -10.91
CA ILE A 178 0.56 -0.72 -12.38
C ILE A 178 -0.10 -1.99 -12.92
N LEU A 179 0.23 -3.14 -12.34
CA LEU A 179 -0.33 -4.43 -12.76
C LEU A 179 -1.85 -4.47 -12.57
N THR A 180 -2.36 -3.97 -11.44
CA THR A 180 -3.81 -3.83 -11.18
C THR A 180 -4.48 -2.94 -12.23
N GLY A 181 -3.87 -1.82 -12.60
CA GLY A 181 -4.44 -0.93 -13.62
C GLY A 181 -4.39 -1.54 -15.03
N VAL A 182 -3.22 -2.04 -15.44
CA VAL A 182 -2.96 -2.57 -16.78
C VAL A 182 -3.76 -3.85 -17.05
N TYR A 183 -3.96 -4.71 -16.05
CA TYR A 183 -4.74 -5.95 -16.22
C TYR A 183 -6.20 -5.80 -15.78
N GLY A 184 -6.46 -5.05 -14.71
CA GLY A 184 -7.81 -4.89 -14.17
C GLY A 184 -8.73 -4.13 -15.13
N LEU A 185 -8.23 -3.12 -15.84
CA LEU A 185 -9.05 -2.34 -16.76
C LEU A 185 -9.47 -3.14 -18.02
N PRO A 186 -8.56 -3.80 -18.75
CA PRO A 186 -8.96 -4.70 -19.85
C PRO A 186 -9.84 -5.85 -19.38
N LEU A 187 -9.58 -6.43 -18.20
CA LEU A 187 -10.44 -7.47 -17.65
C LEU A 187 -11.86 -6.97 -17.42
N LEU A 188 -12.01 -5.77 -16.86
CA LEU A 188 -13.32 -5.16 -16.66
C LEU A 188 -14.04 -4.96 -18.00
N LEU A 189 -13.33 -4.49 -19.04
CA LEU A 189 -13.91 -4.30 -20.37
C LEU A 189 -14.33 -5.63 -21.02
N ILE A 190 -13.50 -6.67 -20.93
CA ILE A 190 -13.77 -7.99 -21.52
C ILE A 190 -14.94 -8.69 -20.81
N MET A 191 -15.00 -8.61 -19.49
CA MET A 191 -16.01 -9.32 -18.69
C MET A 191 -17.28 -8.50 -18.42
N ALA A 192 -17.32 -7.21 -18.78
CA ALA A 192 -18.48 -6.35 -18.54
C ALA A 192 -19.76 -6.85 -19.23
N SER A 193 -19.64 -7.51 -20.40
CA SER A 193 -20.80 -8.02 -21.14
C SER A 193 -21.33 -9.34 -20.61
N SER A 194 -20.47 -10.21 -20.06
CA SER A 194 -20.83 -11.56 -19.63
C SER A 194 -21.05 -11.66 -18.13
N LEU A 195 -20.15 -11.10 -17.32
CA LEU A 195 -20.13 -11.23 -15.86
C LEU A 195 -19.77 -9.88 -15.18
N PRO A 196 -20.60 -8.81 -15.36
CA PRO A 196 -20.25 -7.47 -14.93
C PRO A 196 -20.02 -7.34 -13.43
N LEU A 197 -20.89 -7.95 -12.61
CA LEU A 197 -20.78 -7.88 -11.16
C LEU A 197 -19.49 -8.54 -10.65
N PHE A 198 -19.13 -9.70 -11.22
CA PHE A 198 -17.91 -10.39 -10.87
C PHE A 198 -16.67 -9.56 -11.23
N ALA A 199 -16.62 -9.02 -12.45
CA ALA A 199 -15.52 -8.18 -12.91
C ALA A 199 -15.33 -6.95 -12.02
N VAL A 200 -16.43 -6.25 -11.71
CA VAL A 200 -16.42 -5.08 -10.83
C VAL A 200 -15.93 -5.44 -9.43
N LEU A 201 -16.41 -6.54 -8.85
CA LEU A 201 -16.00 -6.97 -7.51
C LEU A 201 -14.51 -7.30 -7.44
N VAL A 202 -13.99 -8.08 -8.40
CA VAL A 202 -12.57 -8.45 -8.44
C VAL A 202 -11.69 -7.20 -8.56
N VAL A 203 -12.02 -6.29 -9.48
CA VAL A 203 -11.25 -5.05 -9.68
C VAL A 203 -11.38 -4.12 -8.48
N ALA A 204 -12.56 -4.02 -7.86
CA ALA A 204 -12.78 -3.21 -6.66
C ALA A 204 -11.97 -3.73 -5.47
N VAL A 205 -11.96 -5.04 -5.22
CA VAL A 205 -11.16 -5.67 -4.15
C VAL A 205 -9.67 -5.47 -4.39
N ALA A 206 -9.19 -5.69 -5.60
CA ALA A 206 -7.78 -5.45 -5.96
C ALA A 206 -7.40 -3.98 -5.77
N SER A 207 -8.23 -3.05 -6.26
CA SER A 207 -8.01 -1.60 -6.15
C SER A 207 -8.05 -1.13 -4.71
N ALA A 208 -8.98 -1.61 -3.89
CA ALA A 208 -9.03 -1.33 -2.45
C ALA A 208 -7.76 -1.81 -1.73
N GLY A 209 -7.26 -3.00 -2.10
CA GLY A 209 -5.97 -3.50 -1.63
C GLY A 209 -4.81 -2.56 -1.96
N VAL A 210 -4.73 -2.08 -3.20
CA VAL A 210 -3.73 -1.09 -3.62
C VAL A 210 -3.89 0.22 -2.84
N VAL A 211 -5.08 0.81 -2.77
CA VAL A 211 -5.33 2.07 -2.05
C VAL A 211 -4.91 1.96 -0.58
N MET A 212 -5.17 0.84 0.08
CA MET A 212 -4.74 0.60 1.47
C MET A 212 -3.21 0.63 1.61
N LEU A 213 -2.46 0.11 0.63
CA LEU A 213 -1.00 0.20 0.63
C LEU A 213 -0.48 1.63 0.47
N TYR A 214 -1.27 2.54 -0.14
CA TYR A 214 -0.96 3.96 -0.30
C TYR A 214 -1.59 4.88 0.76
N SER A 215 -2.26 4.31 1.77
CA SER A 215 -2.76 5.07 2.90
C SER A 215 -1.61 5.77 3.67
N ARG A 216 -1.91 6.89 4.34
CA ARG A 216 -0.95 7.63 5.17
C ARG A 216 -0.17 6.72 6.15
N PRO A 217 -0.82 5.89 7.00
CA PRO A 217 -0.09 5.03 7.93
C PRO A 217 0.79 3.99 7.23
N ALA A 218 0.38 3.49 6.06
CA ALA A 218 1.24 2.62 5.26
C ALA A 218 2.47 3.37 4.74
N ASN A 219 2.30 4.56 4.17
CA ASN A 219 3.41 5.37 3.64
C ASN A 219 4.44 5.72 4.72
N GLU A 220 4.01 6.10 5.92
CA GLU A 220 4.89 6.35 7.07
C GLU A 220 5.70 5.10 7.43
N TRP A 221 5.04 3.93 7.47
CA TRP A 221 5.72 2.66 7.72
C TRP A 221 6.77 2.33 6.65
N TYR A 222 6.45 2.49 5.36
CA TYR A 222 7.42 2.28 4.27
C TYR A 222 8.58 3.29 4.30
N ALA A 223 8.31 4.55 4.67
CA ALA A 223 9.35 5.58 4.80
C ALA A 223 10.35 5.24 5.91
N SER A 224 9.87 4.82 7.09
CA SER A 224 10.74 4.40 8.20
C SER A 224 11.70 3.26 7.82
N ARG A 225 11.26 2.35 6.95
CA ARG A 225 12.05 1.20 6.48
C ARG A 225 13.16 1.61 5.50
N LYS A 226 12.96 2.67 4.72
CA LYS A 226 14.01 3.21 3.83
C LYS A 226 15.17 3.79 4.64
N VAL A 227 14.85 4.56 5.68
CA VAL A 227 15.84 5.17 6.58
C VAL A 227 16.63 4.09 7.32
N GLY A 228 15.95 3.08 7.88
CA GLY A 228 16.62 1.98 8.58
C GLY A 228 17.47 1.09 7.66
N ALA A 229 17.20 1.02 6.36
CA ALA A 229 18.04 0.32 5.40
C ALA A 229 19.33 1.10 5.08
N ALA A 230 19.26 2.43 4.99
CA ALA A 230 20.41 3.29 4.73
C ALA A 230 21.39 3.38 5.91
N GLN A 231 20.94 3.07 7.13
CA GLN A 231 21.75 3.12 8.35
C GLN A 231 22.49 1.80 8.66
N ARG A 232 22.29 0.73 7.88
CA ARG A 232 23.02 -0.53 8.09
C ARG A 232 24.43 -0.40 7.46
N PRO A 233 25.51 -0.65 8.20
CA PRO A 233 26.84 -0.75 7.60
C PRO A 233 26.84 -1.87 6.55
N ALA A 234 27.44 -1.58 5.39
CA ALA A 234 27.56 -2.50 4.27
C ALA A 234 28.46 -3.69 4.61
#